data_AF-A0A3C1RQX4-F1
#
_entry.id   AF-A0A3C1RQX4-F1
#
_cell.length_a   1.000
_cell.length_b   1.000
_cell.length_c   1.000
_cell.angle_alpha   90.00
_cell.angle_beta   90.00
_cell.angle_gamma   90.00
#
_symmetry.space_group_name_H-M   'P 1'
#
loop_
_entity.id
_entity.type
_entity.pdbx_description
1 polymer ?
#
loop_
_entity_poly.entity_id
_entity_poly.type
_entity_poly.pdbx_seq_one_letter_code
_entity_poly.pdbx_strand_id
1 'polypeptide(L)' 'EEFEGTAKQAKDLGIKFCEALFGSRYDEVQMYISQEPWAEWFAGVSWDVTWFGIDKRNYQIWVLCITDTD' A
#
# COMPACT_ATOMS: atom_id res chain seq x y z
N GLU A 1 14.97 6.59 -3.41
CA GLU A 1 15.05 7.98 -2.90
C GLU A 1 14.54 8.13 -1.46
N GLU A 2 15.09 9.04 -0.65
CA GLU A 2 14.59 9.37 0.70
C GLU A 2 13.42 10.37 0.63
N PHE A 3 12.43 10.23 1.52
CA PHE A 3 11.31 11.16 1.61
C PHE A 3 11.79 12.55 2.06
N GLU A 4 11.61 13.58 1.23
CA GLU A 4 12.13 14.93 1.48
C GLU A 4 11.48 15.66 2.68
N GLY A 5 10.38 15.13 3.23
CA GLY A 5 9.65 15.72 4.35
C GLY A 5 10.10 15.23 5.73
N THR A 6 9.60 15.89 6.77
CA THR A 6 9.80 15.45 8.16
C THR A 6 9.13 14.10 8.43
N ALA A 7 9.60 13.36 9.44
CA ALA A 7 8.97 12.12 9.90
C ALA A 7 7.47 12.30 10.23
N LYS A 8 7.08 13.48 10.74
CA LYS A 8 5.68 13.82 10.96
C LYS A 8 4.90 13.89 9.65
N GLN A 9 5.43 14.56 8.63
CA GLN A 9 4.78 14.65 7.31
C GLN A 9 4.67 13.28 6.64
N ALA A 10 5.67 12.41 6.79
CA ALA A 10 5.60 11.04 6.31
C ALA A 10 4.47 10.26 6.98
N LYS A 11 4.34 10.37 8.30
CA LYS A 11 3.24 9.76 9.06
C LYS A 11 1.88 10.32 8.65
N ASP A 12 1.77 11.64 8.51
CA ASP A 12 0.53 12.32 8.11
C ASP A 12 0.11 11.90 6.69
N LEU A 13 1.06 11.65 5.79
CA LEU A 13 0.79 11.11 4.45
C LEU A 13 0.21 9.69 4.53
N GLY A 14 0.81 8.82 5.34
CA GLY A 14 0.29 7.46 5.57
C GLY A 14 -1.13 7.46 6.14
N ILE A 15 -1.43 8.37 7.08
CA ILE A 15 -2.79 8.52 7.63
C ILE A 15 -3.78 8.92 6.54
N LYS A 16 -3.46 9.94 5.74
CA LYS A 16 -4.33 10.40 4.65
C LYS A 16 -4.57 9.32 3.59
N PHE A 17 -3.55 8.50 3.31
CA PHE A 17 -3.67 7.37 2.41
C PHE A 17 -4.67 6.33 2.94
N CYS A 18 -4.54 5.93 4.21
CA CYS A 18 -5.49 5.02 4.87
C CYS A 18 -6.92 5.59 4.89
N GLU A 19 -7.07 6.87 5.22
CA GLU A 19 -8.36 7.56 5.22
C GLU A 19 -9.01 7.58 3.83
N ALA A 20 -8.22 7.81 2.77
CA ALA A 20 -8.71 7.83 1.40
C ALA A 20 -9.14 6.43 0.91
N LEU A 21 -8.40 5.37 1.27
CA LEU A 21 -8.70 4.01 0.82
C LEU A 21 -9.89 3.39 1.54
N PHE A 22 -9.92 3.48 2.88
CA PHE A 22 -10.90 2.75 3.68
C PHE A 22 -11.53 3.56 4.81
N GLY A 23 -11.09 4.80 5.03
CA GLY A 23 -11.65 5.67 6.07
C GLY A 23 -11.58 5.00 7.44
N SER A 24 -12.71 4.92 8.13
CA SER A 24 -12.83 4.24 9.43
C SER A 24 -13.29 2.78 9.35
N ARG A 25 -13.31 2.16 8.16
CA ARG A 25 -13.87 0.81 7.91
C ARG A 25 -12.86 -0.32 8.15
N TYR A 26 -12.05 -0.23 9.20
CA TYR A 26 -10.93 -1.13 9.45
C TYR A 26 -11.32 -2.62 9.52
N ASP A 27 -12.48 -2.95 10.09
CA ASP A 27 -12.95 -4.34 10.22
C ASP A 27 -13.66 -4.89 8.95
N GLU A 28 -14.02 -4.01 8.02
CA GLU A 28 -14.77 -4.37 6.80
C GLU A 28 -13.85 -4.56 5.58
N VAL A 29 -12.58 -4.14 5.70
CA VAL A 29 -11.57 -4.28 4.66
C VAL A 29 -10.66 -5.46 4.95
N GLN A 30 -10.62 -6.42 4.04
CA GLN A 30 -9.69 -7.54 4.12
C GLN A 30 -8.40 -7.16 3.41
N MET A 31 -7.27 -7.30 4.11
CA MET A 31 -5.97 -6.91 3.60
C MET A 31 -5.04 -8.12 3.52
N TYR A 32 -4.32 -8.22 2.41
CA TYR A 32 -3.34 -9.25 2.14
C TYR A 32 -2.03 -8.57 1.71
N ILE A 33 -0.91 -9.21 2.03
CA ILE A 33 0.42 -8.73 1.69
C ILE A 33 1.22 -9.87 1.06
N SER A 34 1.98 -9.55 0.02
CA SER A 34 2.95 -10.45 -0.61
C SER A 34 4.24 -9.70 -0.89
N GLN A 35 5.38 -10.33 -0.61
CA GLN A 35 6.69 -9.83 -1.01
C GLN A 35 7.22 -10.57 -2.26
N GLU A 36 6.45 -11.52 -2.79
CA GLU A 36 6.83 -12.25 -4.01
C GLU A 36 6.55 -11.39 -5.26
N PRO A 37 7.56 -11.13 -6.10
CA PRO A 37 7.37 -10.44 -7.37
C PRO A 37 6.60 -11.34 -8.35
N TRP A 38 5.46 -10.87 -8.85
CA TRP A 38 4.56 -11.66 -9.70
C TRP A 38 4.40 -11.11 -11.12
N ALA A 39 5.01 -9.96 -11.41
CA ALA A 39 5.02 -9.31 -12.71
C ALA A 39 6.45 -8.86 -13.07
N GLU A 40 6.76 -8.83 -14.37
CA GLU A 40 8.07 -8.42 -14.89
C GLU A 40 8.46 -6.97 -14.54
N TRP A 41 7.49 -6.16 -14.11
CA TRP A 41 7.73 -4.78 -13.69
C TRP A 41 8.38 -4.67 -12.30
N PHE A 42 8.25 -5.68 -11.43
CA PHE A 42 8.95 -5.69 -10.15
C PHE A 42 10.46 -5.89 -10.34
N ALA A 43 11.27 -5.16 -9.58
CA ALA A 43 12.72 -5.20 -9.69
C ALA A 43 13.36 -6.48 -9.11
N GLY A 44 12.59 -7.32 -8.39
CA GLY A 44 13.10 -8.53 -7.74
C GLY A 44 13.95 -8.22 -6.50
N VAL A 45 13.67 -7.09 -5.83
CA VAL A 45 14.44 -6.59 -4.68
C VAL A 45 13.75 -6.92 -3.36
N SER A 46 14.48 -6.87 -2.24
CA SER A 46 13.93 -7.16 -0.91
C SER A 46 12.81 -6.22 -0.44
N TRP A 47 12.59 -5.12 -1.17
CA TRP A 47 11.55 -4.14 -0.89
C TRP A 47 10.31 -4.28 -1.79
N ASP A 48 10.29 -5.27 -2.68
CA ASP A 48 9.09 -5.59 -3.45
C ASP A 48 7.96 -5.97 -2.50
N VAL A 49 6.84 -5.27 -2.64
CA VAL A 49 5.66 -5.56 -1.85
C VAL A 49 4.38 -5.22 -2.61
N THR A 50 3.45 -6.15 -2.56
CA THR A 50 2.07 -5.97 -3.02
C THR A 50 1.16 -5.97 -1.81
N TRP A 51 0.39 -4.90 -1.65
CA TRP A 51 -0.75 -4.84 -0.74
C TRP A 51 -2.04 -4.99 -1.55
N PHE A 52 -2.87 -5.94 -1.15
CA PHE A 52 -4.15 -6.23 -1.81
C PHE A 52 -5.29 -6.06 -0.82
N GLY A 53 -6.23 -5.18 -1.13
CA GLY A 53 -7.37 -4.86 -0.26
C GLY A 53 -8.70 -5.15 -0.92
N ILE A 54 -9.61 -5.77 -0.15
CA ILE A 54 -11.01 -5.99 -0.53
C ILE A 54 -11.92 -5.22 0.43
N ASP A 55 -12.59 -4.18 -0.06
CA ASP A 55 -13.69 -3.49 0.63
C ASP A 55 -15.03 -4.09 0.17
N LYS A 56 -15.56 -5.03 0.97
CA LYS A 56 -16.79 -5.75 0.64
C LYS A 56 -18.03 -4.87 0.71
N ARG A 57 -18.00 -3.81 1.52
CA ARG A 57 -19.15 -2.91 1.72
C ARG A 57 -19.36 -2.02 0.50
N ASN A 58 -18.26 -1.51 -0.06
CA ASN A 58 -18.31 -0.65 -1.24
C ASN A 58 -18.13 -1.42 -2.55
N TYR A 59 -17.94 -2.74 -2.48
CA TYR A 59 -17.63 -3.59 -3.64
C TYR A 59 -16.39 -3.10 -4.40
N GLN A 60 -15.34 -2.72 -3.66
CA GLN A 60 -14.09 -2.20 -4.22
C GLN A 60 -12.92 -3.13 -3.92
N ILE A 61 -12.01 -3.22 -4.88
CA ILE A 61 -10.72 -3.89 -4.73
C ILE A 61 -9.64 -2.88 -5.10
N TRP A 62 -8.58 -2.84 -4.32
CA TRP A 62 -7.41 -2.01 -4.61
C TRP A 62 -6.13 -2.83 -4.46
N VAL A 63 -5.12 -2.45 -5.24
CA VAL A 63 -3.79 -3.06 -5.23
C VAL A 63 -2.76 -1.94 -5.18
N LEU A 64 -1.86 -2.00 -4.21
CA LEU A 64 -0.69 -1.13 -4.14
C LEU A 64 0.55 -2.00 -4.36
N CYS A 65 1.22 -1.79 -5.49
CA CYS A 65 2.50 -2.41 -5.81
C CYS A 65 3.61 -1.39 -5.55
N ILE A 66 4.61 -1.79 -4.76
CA ILE A 66 5.80 -1.00 -4.48
C ILE A 66 7.00 -1.85 -4.89
N THR A 67 7.91 -1.23 -5.62
CA THR A 67 9.22 -1.78 -5.97
C THR A 67 10.20 -0.62 -5.91
N ASP A 68 11.44 -0.93 -5.55
CA ASP A 68 12.53 0.04 -5.54
C ASP A 68 13.52 -0.36 -6.64
N THR A 69 13.92 0.60 -7.46
CA THR A 69 14.83 0.37 -8.61
C THR A 69 16.19 1.01 -8.41
N ASP A 70 16.40 1.67 -7.27
CA ASP A 70 17.62 2.42 -6.92
C ASP A 70 18.74 1.52 -6.35
#